data_AF-A3DLG1-F1
#
_entry.id   AF-A3DLG1-F1
#
_cell.length_a   1.000
_cell.length_b   1.000
_cell.length_c   1.000
_cell.angle_alpha   90.00
_cell.angle_beta   90.00
_cell.angle_gamma   90.00
#
_symmetry.space_group_name_H-M   'P 1'
#
loop_
_entity.id
_entity.type
_entity.pdbx_description
1 polymer ?
#
loop_
_entity_poly.entity_id
_entity_poly.type
_entity_poly.pdbx_seq_one_letter_code
_entity_poly.pdbx_strand_id
1 'polypeptide(L)'
;MAEHRRITIIVKGKNTYDKWTLTQWIYEIKDILEEEYNIEISVQEETTNDEYPIIAVEGIDVYEGLPGEEGYLIEILKKVLDEILQRKTKQDMEI
;
A
#
# COMPACT_ATOMS: atom_id res chain seq x y z
N MET A 1 6.24 -11.31 22.50
CA MET A 1 6.42 -10.07 21.73
C MET A 1 5.46 -10.21 20.56
N ALA A 2 4.45 -9.35 20.45
CA ALA A 2 3.49 -9.46 19.35
C ALA A 2 4.26 -9.35 18.03
N GLU A 3 4.01 -10.27 17.10
CA GLU A 3 4.63 -10.24 15.78
C GLU A 3 4.15 -8.97 15.08
N HIS A 4 5.04 -7.98 14.95
CA HIS A 4 4.73 -6.74 14.25
C HIS A 4 4.64 -7.06 12.76
N ARG A 5 3.42 -6.98 12.20
CA ARG A 5 3.16 -7.46 10.84
C ARG A 5 3.77 -6.48 9.84
N ARG A 6 4.69 -6.96 9.01
CA ARG A 6 5.23 -6.20 7.87
C ARG A 6 4.31 -6.35 6.64
N ILE A 7 3.92 -5.23 6.03
CA ILE A 7 3.17 -5.14 4.77
C ILE A 7 4.06 -4.50 3.71
N THR A 8 4.13 -5.11 2.54
CA THR A 8 4.90 -4.56 1.41
C THR A 8 3.99 -3.82 0.45
N ILE A 9 4.33 -2.56 0.18
CA ILE A 9 3.69 -1.73 -0.85
C ILE A 9 4.71 -1.49 -1.96
N ILE A 10 4.37 -1.83 -3.19
CA ILE A 10 5.22 -1.67 -4.38
C ILE A 10 4.57 -0.64 -5.29
N VAL A 11 5.32 0.39 -5.67
CA VAL A 11 4.92 1.33 -6.72
C VAL A 11 5.57 0.91 -8.04
N LYS A 12 4.76 0.33 -8.92
CA LYS A 12 5.14 -0.09 -10.26
C LYS A 12 4.95 1.07 -11.24
N GLY A 13 5.68 1.03 -12.34
CA GLY A 13 5.52 1.96 -13.45
C GLY A 13 6.85 2.50 -13.97
N LYS A 14 6.75 3.21 -15.09
CA LYS A 14 7.85 4.00 -15.66
C LYS A 14 8.29 5.07 -14.67
N ASN A 15 9.54 5.54 -14.80
CA ASN A 15 10.05 6.65 -14.00
C ASN A 15 9.43 7.98 -14.47
N THR A 16 8.20 8.26 -14.03
CA THR A 16 7.42 9.46 -14.35
C THR A 16 7.17 10.29 -13.11
N TYR A 17 6.78 11.55 -13.32
CA TYR A 17 6.35 12.44 -12.23
C TYR A 17 5.19 11.84 -11.42
N ASP A 18 4.26 11.18 -12.09
CA ASP A 18 3.11 10.54 -11.45
C ASP A 18 3.55 9.40 -10.52
N LYS A 19 4.48 8.54 -10.96
CA LYS A 19 5.06 7.49 -10.11
C LYS A 19 5.75 8.10 -8.89
N TRP A 20 6.59 9.11 -9.12
CA TRP A 20 7.31 9.79 -8.04
C TRP A 20 6.35 10.40 -7.02
N THR A 21 5.33 11.12 -7.48
CA THR A 21 4.31 11.75 -6.63
C THR A 21 3.57 10.70 -5.82
N LEU A 22 3.16 9.60 -6.45
CA LEU A 22 2.49 8.50 -5.77
C LEU A 22 3.36 7.88 -4.67
N THR A 23 4.64 7.65 -4.98
CA THR A 23 5.62 7.15 -3.99
C THR A 23 5.78 8.13 -2.83
N GLN A 24 5.88 9.44 -3.08
CA GLN A 24 6.00 10.44 -2.01
C GLN A 24 4.77 10.46 -1.11
N TRP A 25 3.56 10.46 -1.69
CA TRP A 25 2.33 10.44 -0.89
C TRP A 25 2.24 9.18 -0.02
N ILE A 26 2.67 8.01 -0.51
CA ILE A 26 2.74 6.79 0.31
C ILE A 26 3.68 6.98 1.50
N TYR A 27 4.83 7.64 1.31
CA TYR A 27 5.75 7.94 2.42
C TYR A 27 5.17 8.96 3.41
N GLU A 28 4.44 9.98 2.95
CA GLU A 28 3.82 10.99 3.83
C GLU A 28 2.75 10.39 4.74
N ILE A 29 1.99 9.42 4.24
CA ILE A 29 0.90 8.77 4.99
C ILE A 29 1.35 7.49 5.69
N LYS A 30 2.60 7.07 5.49
CA LYS A 30 3.14 5.81 5.99
C LYS A 30 3.00 5.69 7.51
N ASP A 31 3.55 6.65 8.25
CA ASP A 31 3.53 6.63 9.72
C ASP A 31 2.10 6.55 10.27
N ILE A 32 1.16 7.28 9.64
CA ILE A 32 -0.26 7.26 10.01
C ILE A 32 -0.84 5.84 9.92
N LEU A 33 -0.55 5.13 8.82
CA LEU A 33 -1.04 3.77 8.60
C LEU A 33 -0.33 2.75 9.50
N GLU A 34 0.97 2.90 9.73
CA GLU A 34 1.75 2.05 10.64
C GLU A 34 1.22 2.14 12.09
N GLU A 35 0.96 3.36 12.57
CA GLU A 35 0.41 3.60 13.90
C GLU A 35 -1.04 3.11 14.03
N GLU A 36 -1.90 3.43 13.05
CA GLU A 36 -3.34 3.10 13.10
C GLU A 36 -3.59 1.58 13.08
N TYR A 37 -2.83 0.84 12.28
CA TYR A 37 -3.01 -0.60 12.11
C TYR A 37 -2.01 -1.44 12.93
N ASN A 38 -1.07 -0.81 13.65
CA ASN A 38 0.02 -1.48 14.37
C ASN A 38 0.77 -2.47 13.45
N ILE A 39 1.22 -1.94 12.31
CA ILE A 39 1.96 -2.66 11.26
C ILE A 39 3.25 -1.93 10.90
N GLU A 40 4.13 -2.59 10.16
CA GLU A 40 5.28 -1.95 9.51
C GLU A 40 5.07 -1.97 7.99
N ILE A 41 5.27 -0.85 7.31
CA ILE A 41 5.11 -0.71 5.87
C ILE A 41 6.50 -0.62 5.21
N SER A 42 6.78 -1.58 4.33
CA SER A 42 7.94 -1.55 3.43
C SER A 42 7.51 -1.02 2.07
N VAL A 43 7.97 0.19 1.74
CA VAL A 43 7.73 0.80 0.41
C VAL A 43 8.86 0.41 -0.52
N GLN A 44 8.51 -0.09 -1.69
CA GLN A 44 9.44 -0.48 -2.75
C GLN A 44 8.99 0.13 -4.07
N GLU A 45 9.92 0.28 -4.99
CA GLU A 45 9.65 0.75 -6.34
C GLU A 45 10.08 -0.30 -7.36
N GLU A 46 9.22 -0.57 -8.33
CA GLU A 46 9.51 -1.50 -9.42
C GLU A 46 9.39 -0.75 -10.74
N THR A 47 10.39 -0.89 -11.62
CA THR A 47 10.33 -0.26 -12.95
C THR A 47 9.68 -1.21 -13.93
N THR A 48 8.53 -0.80 -14.46
CA THR A 48 7.73 -1.55 -15.43
C THR A 48 7.34 -0.67 -16.60
N ASN A 49 6.76 -1.25 -17.65
CA ASN A 49 6.38 -0.53 -18.88
C ASN A 49 4.90 -0.10 -18.92
N ASP A 50 4.20 -0.18 -17.79
CA ASP A 50 2.78 0.20 -17.67
C ASP A 50 2.54 1.65 -18.12
N GLU A 51 1.32 1.91 -18.62
CA GLU A 51 0.93 3.25 -19.09
C GLU A 51 0.85 4.24 -17.92
N TYR A 52 0.32 3.78 -16.79
CA TYR A 52 0.15 4.53 -15.55
C TYR A 52 0.88 3.84 -14.39
N PRO A 53 1.24 4.55 -13.31
CA PRO A 53 1.80 3.92 -12.12
C PRO A 53 0.76 3.01 -11.45
N ILE A 54 1.20 1.91 -10.86
CA ILE A 54 0.33 0.92 -10.19
C ILE A 54 0.81 0.74 -8.76
N ILE A 55 -0.13 0.73 -7.82
CA ILE A 55 0.14 0.33 -6.44
C ILE A 55 -0.17 -1.14 -6.30
N ALA A 56 0.80 -1.92 -5.82
CA ALA A 56 0.60 -3.29 -5.41
C ALA A 56 0.83 -3.45 -3.91
N VAL A 57 -0.09 -4.10 -3.20
CA VAL A 57 0.02 -4.40 -1.77
C VAL A 57 0.09 -5.90 -1.58
N GLU A 58 1.14 -6.39 -0.93
CA GLU A 58 1.42 -7.82 -0.79
C GLU A 58 1.42 -8.56 -2.14
N GLY A 59 1.90 -7.89 -3.19
CA GLY A 59 1.96 -8.42 -4.56
C GLY A 59 0.66 -8.38 -5.35
N ILE A 60 -0.42 -7.84 -4.77
CA ILE A 60 -1.74 -7.69 -5.44
C ILE A 60 -1.88 -6.25 -5.93
N ASP A 61 -2.16 -6.05 -7.21
CA ASP A 61 -2.43 -4.71 -7.77
C ASP A 61 -3.77 -4.18 -7.25
N VAL A 62 -3.75 -3.02 -6.58
CA VAL A 62 -4.93 -2.45 -5.90
C VAL A 62 -5.38 -1.11 -6.48
N TYR A 63 -4.51 -0.43 -7.22
CA TYR A 63 -4.82 0.86 -7.82
C TYR A 63 -3.91 1.15 -9.02
N GLU A 64 -4.46 1.80 -10.04
CA GLU A 64 -3.75 2.27 -11.23
C GLU A 64 -4.00 3.78 -11.43
N GLY A 65 -2.93 4.53 -11.68
CA GLY A 65 -2.95 5.98 -11.84
C GLY A 65 -2.40 6.75 -10.64
N LEU A 66 -2.45 8.08 -10.75
CA LEU A 66 -2.25 9.01 -9.65
C LEU A 66 -3.63 9.55 -9.24
N PRO A 67 -4.05 9.42 -7.97
CA PRO A 67 -5.31 10.01 -7.53
C PRO A 67 -5.22 11.54 -7.61
N GLY A 68 -6.36 12.20 -7.83
CA GLY A 68 -6.40 13.67 -7.92
C GLY A 68 -5.99 14.39 -6.64
N GLU A 69 -6.13 13.73 -5.48
CA GLU A 69 -5.80 14.27 -4.16
C GLU A 69 -5.23 13.15 -3.27
N GLU A 70 -4.32 13.51 -2.35
CA GLU A 70 -3.70 12.59 -1.40
C GLU A 70 -4.72 11.86 -0.52
N GLY A 71 -5.81 12.54 -0.13
CA GLY A 71 -6.85 11.96 0.70
C GLY A 71 -7.49 10.70 0.10
N TYR A 72 -7.60 10.61 -1.22
CA TYR A 72 -8.10 9.40 -1.88
C TYR A 72 -7.15 8.22 -1.75
N LEU A 73 -5.84 8.48 -1.80
CA LEU A 73 -4.83 7.43 -1.65
C LEU A 73 -4.93 6.78 -0.26
N ILE A 74 -5.08 7.60 0.79
CA ILE A 74 -5.26 7.11 2.17
C ILE A 74 -6.45 6.16 2.24
N GLU A 75 -7.62 6.58 1.75
CA GLU A 75 -8.84 5.77 1.81
C GLU A 75 -8.72 4.44 1.05
N ILE A 76 -8.04 4.45 -0.11
CA ILE A 76 -7.75 3.23 -0.88
C ILE A 76 -6.89 2.27 -0.05
N LEU A 77 -5.78 2.76 0.50
CA LEU A 77 -4.86 1.93 1.27
C LEU A 77 -5.50 1.41 2.56
N LYS A 78 -6.26 2.24 3.28
CA LYS A 78 -7.02 1.81 4.47
C LYS A 78 -7.96 0.65 4.15
N LYS A 79 -8.76 0.78 3.08
CA LYS A 79 -9.67 -0.27 2.65
C LYS A 79 -8.93 -1.58 2.35
N VAL A 80 -7.82 -1.50 1.63
CA VAL A 80 -6.99 -2.67 1.29
C VAL A 80 -6.40 -3.31 2.55
N LEU A 81 -5.85 -2.50 3.46
CA LEU A 81 -5.28 -2.98 4.72
C LEU A 81 -6.34 -3.66 5.58
N ASP A 82 -7.53 -3.07 5.71
CA ASP A 82 -8.66 -3.68 6.41
C ASP A 82 -8.99 -5.08 5.86
N GLU A 83 -9.06 -5.23 4.54
CA GLU A 83 -9.30 -6.54 3.93
C GLU A 83 -8.17 -7.54 4.22
N ILE A 84 -6.92 -7.11 4.10
CA ILE A 84 -5.72 -7.95 4.31
C ILE A 84 -5.58 -8.39 5.78
N LEU A 85 -5.97 -7.52 6.72
CA LEU A 85 -5.91 -7.79 8.15
C LEU A 85 -7.10 -8.65 8.59
N GLN A 86 -8.32 -8.34 8.16
CA GLN A 86 -9.53 -9.10 8.50
C GLN A 86 -9.54 -10.52 7.93
N ARG A 87 -9.04 -10.74 6.70
CA ARG A 87 -8.94 -12.09 6.11
C ARG A 87 -8.05 -13.02 6.94
N LYS A 88 -6.98 -12.51 7.56
CA LYS A 88 -6.09 -13.33 8.39
C LYS A 88 -6.68 -13.62 9.78
N THR A 89 -7.41 -12.69 10.40
CA THR A 89 -8.04 -12.95 11.71
C THR A 89 -9.03 -14.12 11.65
N LYS A 90 -9.74 -14.29 10.53
CA LYS A 90 -10.63 -15.45 10.34
C LYS A 90 -9.84 -16.76 10.16
N GLN A 91 -8.76 -16.73 9.39
CA GLN A 91 -7.93 -17.92 9.13
C GLN A 91 -7.18 -18.43 10.37
N ASP A 92 -6.82 -17.54 11.31
CA ASP A 92 -6.18 -17.90 12.59
C ASP A 92 -7.17 -18.49 13.62
N MET A 93 -8.47 -18.20 13.48
CA MET A 93 -9.54 -18.72 14.35
C MET A 93 -10.12 -20.07 13.88
N GLU A 94 -9.75 -20.57 12.70
CA GLU A 94 -10.26 -21.81 12.10
C GLU A 94 -9.36 -23.03 12.34
N ILE A 95 -8.42 -22.97 13.31
CA ILE A 95 -7.49 -24.06 13.66
C ILE A 95 -7.73 -24.56 15.09
#